data_AF-A0AAU3QZN6-F1
#
_entry.id   AF-A0AAU3QZN6-F1
#
_cell.length_a   1.000
_cell.length_b   1.000
_cell.length_c   1.000
_cell.angle_alpha   90.00
_cell.angle_beta   90.00
_cell.angle_gamma   90.00
#
_symmetry.space_group_name_H-M   'P 1'
#
loop_
_entity.id
_entity.type
_entity.pdbx_description
1 polymer ?
#
loop_
_entity_poly.entity_id
_entity_poly.type
_entity_poly.pdbx_seq_one_letter_code
_entity_poly.pdbx_strand_id
1 'polypeptide(L)'
;MLRDNRRITFTAVAREAGVSSWLVYAPGVRERIDQARSRQAKQGHHDQQSGRKLSAASEQTDLLLAREEIKRLRAETTGLRQQAKVHLGQQVEQLGAHDLVKRLDELSEENQRLSAAERQTATENEQLRQRITELEDELTGARTSLRRMIRTQGRA
;
A
#
# COMPACT_ATOMS: atom_id res chain seq x y z
N MET A 1 -11.15 -15.36 46.21
CA MET A 1 -10.02 -15.35 45.24
C MET A 1 -8.83 -16.21 45.65
N LEU A 2 -8.14 -15.97 46.78
CA LEU A 2 -7.08 -16.91 47.25
C LEU A 2 -7.65 -18.25 47.75
N ARG A 3 -8.86 -18.26 48.32
CA ARG A 3 -9.54 -19.47 48.82
C ARG A 3 -10.24 -20.30 47.72
N ASP A 4 -10.54 -19.69 46.58
CA ASP A 4 -11.34 -20.30 45.50
C ASP A 4 -10.49 -20.71 44.28
N ASN A 5 -9.16 -20.68 44.42
CA ASN A 5 -8.18 -20.96 43.36
C ASN A 5 -8.39 -20.17 42.04
N ARG A 6 -9.04 -19.00 42.11
CA ARG A 6 -9.25 -18.13 40.94
C ARG A 6 -8.02 -17.24 40.72
N ARG A 7 -7.59 -17.07 39.47
CA ARG A 7 -6.42 -16.25 39.10
C ARG A 7 -6.67 -14.78 39.45
N ILE A 8 -5.75 -14.19 40.21
CA ILE A 8 -5.82 -12.78 40.59
C ILE A 8 -5.36 -11.92 39.40
N THR A 9 -6.28 -11.14 38.82
CA THR A 9 -5.98 -10.14 37.79
C THR A 9 -6.67 -8.82 38.16
N PHE A 10 -6.15 -7.69 37.66
CA PHE A 10 -6.75 -6.38 37.88
C PHE A 10 -8.23 -6.33 37.48
N THR A 11 -8.57 -6.95 36.35
CA THR A 11 -9.95 -7.05 35.85
C THR A 11 -10.83 -7.94 36.72
N ALA A 12 -10.28 -9.05 37.25
CA ALA A 12 -11.02 -9.93 38.14
C ALA A 12 -11.29 -9.26 39.50
N VAL A 13 -10.30 -8.52 40.03
CA VAL A 13 -10.44 -7.77 41.28
C VAL A 13 -11.47 -6.63 41.12
N ALA A 14 -11.43 -5.89 40.01
CA ALA A 14 -12.42 -4.85 39.71
C ALA A 14 -13.85 -5.39 39.69
N ARG A 15 -14.05 -6.52 39.00
CA ARG A 15 -15.35 -7.17 38.85
C ARG A 15 -15.89 -7.75 40.16
N GLU A 16 -15.02 -8.38 40.95
CA GLU A 16 -15.41 -9.00 42.23
C GLU A 16 -15.72 -7.96 43.31
N ALA A 17 -14.95 -6.88 43.36
CA ALA A 17 -15.15 -5.81 44.32
C ALA A 17 -16.23 -4.80 43.87
N GLY A 18 -16.79 -4.95 42.67
CA GLY A 18 -17.81 -4.04 42.12
C GLY A 18 -17.28 -2.61 41.89
N VAL A 19 -15.98 -2.45 41.67
CA VAL A 19 -15.32 -1.13 41.51
C VAL A 19 -14.91 -0.86 40.08
N SER A 20 -14.73 0.41 39.74
CA SER A 20 -14.23 0.81 38.43
C SER A 20 -12.80 0.32 38.20
N SER A 21 -12.48 -0.05 36.95
CA SER A 21 -11.14 -0.51 36.56
C SER A 21 -10.04 0.49 36.96
N TRP A 22 -10.34 1.79 36.92
CA TRP A 22 -9.41 2.86 37.28
C TRP A 22 -8.97 2.82 38.76
N LEU A 23 -9.88 2.49 39.68
CA LEU A 23 -9.59 2.45 41.12
C LEU A 23 -8.60 1.35 41.48
N VAL A 24 -8.60 0.27 40.70
CA VAL A 24 -7.71 -0.88 40.88
C VAL A 24 -6.25 -0.53 40.52
N TYR A 25 -6.06 0.49 39.68
CA TYR A 25 -4.73 1.03 39.33
C TYR A 25 -4.29 2.19 40.23
N ALA A 26 -5.11 2.60 41.21
CA ALA A 26 -4.76 3.68 42.12
C ALA A 26 -3.55 3.29 43.01
N PRO A 27 -2.71 4.28 43.39
CA PRO A 27 -1.60 4.07 44.31
C PRO A 27 -2.09 3.47 45.64
N GLY A 28 -1.40 2.45 46.14
CA GLY A 28 -1.73 1.68 47.34
C GLY A 28 -2.55 0.42 47.05
N VAL A 29 -3.48 0.45 46.08
CA VAL A 29 -4.31 -0.72 45.72
C VAL A 29 -3.58 -1.60 44.72
N ARG A 30 -2.94 -0.98 43.72
CA ARG A 30 -2.13 -1.67 42.72
C ARG A 30 -1.05 -2.55 43.35
N GLU A 31 -0.32 -2.02 44.33
CA GLU A 31 0.78 -2.70 45.00
C GLU A 31 0.28 -3.91 45.78
N ARG A 32 -0.90 -3.83 46.41
CA ARG A 32 -1.48 -4.98 47.13
C ARG A 32 -1.94 -6.07 46.16
N ILE A 33 -2.47 -5.70 44.99
CA ILE A 33 -2.87 -6.65 43.96
C ILE A 33 -1.64 -7.33 43.36
N ASP A 34 -0.58 -6.57 43.07
CA ASP A 34 0.68 -7.14 42.55
C ASP A 34 1.38 -8.03 43.60
N GLN A 35 1.32 -7.69 44.89
CA GLN A 35 1.79 -8.56 45.97
C GLN A 35 0.96 -9.84 46.07
N ALA A 36 -0.36 -9.76 45.99
CA ALA A 36 -1.25 -10.92 46.02
C ALA A 36 -1.03 -11.85 44.82
N ARG A 37 -0.84 -11.28 43.62
CA ARG A 37 -0.45 -12.01 42.39
C ARG A 37 0.89 -12.73 42.56
N SER A 38 1.88 -12.04 43.16
CA SER A 38 3.20 -12.62 43.42
C SER A 38 3.16 -13.77 44.42
N ARG A 39 2.31 -13.68 45.46
CA ARG A 39 2.10 -14.76 46.43
C ARG A 39 1.40 -15.97 45.81
N GLN A 40 0.37 -15.76 44.97
CA GLN A 40 -0.31 -16.84 44.25
C GLN A 40 0.64 -17.57 43.29
N ALA A 41 1.52 -16.85 42.59
CA ALA A 41 2.53 -17.45 41.73
C ALA A 41 3.54 -18.31 42.53
N LYS A 42 4.03 -17.80 43.66
CA LYS A 42 4.95 -18.54 44.55
C LYS A 42 4.29 -19.78 45.17
N GLN A 43 3.01 -19.71 45.51
CA GLN A 43 2.27 -20.83 46.08
C GLN A 43 1.98 -21.94 45.06
N GLY A 44 1.68 -21.58 43.80
CA GLY A 44 1.57 -22.54 42.69
C GLY A 44 2.90 -23.26 42.41
N HIS A 45 4.04 -22.58 42.57
CA HIS A 45 5.36 -23.22 42.49
C HIS A 45 5.66 -24.16 43.66
N HIS A 46 5.18 -23.84 44.87
CA HIS A 46 5.37 -24.69 46.04
C HIS A 46 4.51 -25.96 45.97
N ASP A 47 3.26 -25.88 45.50
CA ASP A 47 2.40 -27.05 45.27
C ASP A 47 2.94 -27.97 44.16
N GLN A 48 3.59 -27.41 43.14
CA GLN A 48 4.34 -28.18 42.13
C GLN A 48 5.53 -28.94 42.75
N GLN A 49 6.17 -28.40 43.79
CA GLN A 49 7.31 -29.04 44.45
C GLN A 49 6.91 -30.12 45.47
N SER A 50 5.77 -29.99 46.15
CA SER A 50 5.43 -30.86 47.29
C SER A 50 4.58 -32.11 46.97
N GLY A 51 4.11 -32.35 45.74
CA GLY A 51 3.13 -33.43 45.57
C GLY A 51 2.79 -33.91 44.16
N ARG A 52 3.75 -33.95 43.23
CA ARG A 52 3.79 -34.89 42.08
C ARG A 52 5.02 -34.53 41.28
N LYS A 53 6.15 -35.20 41.56
CA LYS A 53 7.11 -35.45 40.48
C LYS A 53 6.29 -36.20 39.43
N LEU A 54 5.87 -35.51 38.39
CA LEU A 54 5.43 -36.13 37.15
C LEU A 54 6.47 -37.20 36.87
N SER A 55 6.07 -38.46 36.81
CA SER A 55 6.98 -39.57 36.54
C SER A 55 7.84 -39.19 35.33
N ALA A 56 9.12 -39.58 35.29
CA ALA A 56 10.00 -39.29 34.15
C ALA A 56 9.35 -39.66 32.79
N ALA A 57 8.46 -40.66 32.79
CA ALA A 57 7.62 -41.03 31.65
C ALA A 57 6.62 -39.94 31.21
N SER A 58 5.97 -39.24 32.13
CA SER A 58 5.07 -38.12 31.82
C SER A 58 5.83 -36.89 31.30
N GLU A 59 6.98 -36.56 31.88
CA GLU A 59 7.82 -35.45 31.38
C GLU A 59 8.33 -35.73 29.96
N GLN A 60 8.67 -36.99 29.67
CA GLN A 60 9.09 -37.41 28.33
C GLN A 60 7.93 -37.34 27.32
N THR A 61 6.71 -37.66 27.75
CA THR A 61 5.50 -37.55 26.92
C THR A 61 5.17 -36.08 26.61
N ASP A 62 5.22 -35.21 27.62
CA ASP A 62 5.00 -33.77 27.44
C ASP A 62 6.07 -33.15 26.53
N LEU A 63 7.32 -33.60 26.62
CA LEU A 63 8.40 -33.15 25.74
C LEU A 63 8.22 -33.63 24.29
N LEU A 64 7.69 -34.83 24.07
CA LEU A 64 7.34 -35.29 22.72
C LEU A 64 6.19 -34.48 22.13
N LEU A 65 5.12 -34.24 22.90
CA LEU A 65 3.99 -33.41 22.48
C LEU A 65 4.43 -31.97 22.16
N ALA A 66 5.28 -31.36 23.01
CA ALA A 66 5.80 -30.02 22.75
C ALA A 66 6.66 -29.96 21.49
N ARG A 67 7.45 -31.00 21.20
CA ARG A 67 8.25 -31.08 19.97
C ARG A 67 7.38 -31.21 18.72
N GLU A 68 6.31 -31.99 18.79
CA GLU A 68 5.35 -32.12 17.70
C GLU A 68 4.62 -30.80 17.44
N GLU A 69 4.18 -30.12 18.50
CA GLU A 69 3.52 -28.83 18.37
C GLU A 69 4.47 -27.76 17.80
N ILE A 70 5.73 -27.73 18.24
CA ILE A 70 6.75 -26.84 17.64
C ILE A 70 6.94 -27.14 16.15
N LYS A 71 6.97 -28.42 15.74
CA LYS A 71 7.07 -28.79 14.32
C LYS A 71 5.86 -28.30 13.54
N ARG A 72 4.66 -28.50 14.07
CA ARG A 72 3.41 -28.05 13.46
C ARG A 72 3.39 -26.53 13.30
N LEU A 73 3.65 -25.80 14.38
CA LEU A 73 3.69 -24.32 14.37
C LEU A 73 4.75 -23.78 13.41
N ARG A 74 5.90 -24.46 13.27
CA ARG A 74 6.92 -24.12 12.27
C ARG A 74 6.44 -24.34 10.84
N ALA A 75 5.72 -25.44 10.58
CA ALA A 75 5.13 -25.70 9.28
C ALA A 75 4.06 -24.65 8.93
N GLU A 76 3.18 -24.33 9.88
CA GLU A 76 2.14 -23.31 9.72
C GLU A 76 2.75 -21.91 9.47
N THR A 77 3.73 -21.50 10.27
CA THR A 77 4.42 -20.21 10.05
C THR A 77 5.16 -20.15 8.72
N THR A 78 5.73 -21.27 8.26
CA THR A 78 6.37 -21.34 6.94
C THR A 78 5.33 -21.21 5.82
N GLY A 79 4.19 -21.91 5.94
CA GLY A 79 3.07 -21.81 5.00
C GLY A 79 2.50 -20.41 4.93
N LEU A 80 2.22 -19.79 6.08
CA LEU A 80 1.70 -18.42 6.16
C LEU A 80 2.68 -17.40 5.56
N ARG A 81 3.99 -17.55 5.83
CA ARG A 81 5.02 -16.70 5.21
C ARG A 81 5.05 -16.85 3.70
N GLN A 82 4.92 -18.07 3.18
CA GLN A 82 4.93 -18.29 1.75
C GLN A 82 3.70 -17.68 1.08
N GLN A 83 2.51 -17.84 1.67
CA GLN A 83 1.28 -17.20 1.20
C GLN A 83 1.39 -15.68 1.22
N ALA A 84 1.90 -15.11 2.32
CA ALA A 84 2.12 -13.67 2.43
C ALA A 84 3.08 -13.15 1.35
N LYS A 85 4.18 -13.87 1.05
CA LYS A 85 5.11 -13.51 -0.03
C LYS A 85 4.44 -13.50 -1.40
N VAL A 86 3.66 -14.54 -1.72
CA VAL A 86 2.95 -14.63 -3.00
C VAL A 86 1.93 -13.50 -3.13
N HIS A 87 1.13 -13.25 -2.08
CA HIS A 87 0.13 -12.20 -2.08
C HIS A 87 0.75 -10.80 -2.20
N LEU A 88 1.84 -10.53 -1.47
CA LEU A 88 2.58 -9.26 -1.60
C LEU A 88 3.18 -9.09 -2.99
N GLY A 89 3.72 -10.16 -3.59
CA GLY A 89 4.21 -10.14 -4.97
C GLY A 89 3.11 -9.73 -5.96
N GLN A 90 1.93 -10.36 -5.85
CA GLN A 90 0.77 -10.03 -6.68
C GLN A 90 0.31 -8.58 -6.48
N GLN A 91 0.30 -8.08 -5.25
CA GLN A 91 -0.06 -6.68 -4.98
C GLN A 91 0.94 -5.70 -5.60
N VAL A 92 2.25 -5.97 -5.51
CA VAL A 92 3.28 -5.13 -6.13
C VAL A 92 3.15 -5.15 -7.66
N GLU A 93 2.91 -6.31 -8.26
CA GLU A 93 2.67 -6.44 -9.70
C GLU A 93 1.41 -5.69 -10.14
N GLN A 94 0.32 -5.77 -9.37
CA GLN A 94 -0.93 -5.06 -9.66
C GLN A 94 -0.75 -3.54 -9.58
N LEU A 95 -0.04 -3.04 -8.56
CA LEU A 95 0.26 -1.61 -8.42
C LEU A 95 1.14 -1.13 -9.58
N GLY A 96 2.19 -1.87 -9.91
CA GLY A 96 3.06 -1.55 -11.05
C GLY A 96 2.31 -1.58 -12.39
N ALA A 97 1.44 -2.57 -12.60
CA ALA A 97 0.64 -2.66 -13.82
C ALA A 97 -0.35 -1.49 -13.95
N HIS A 98 -0.99 -1.07 -12.85
CA HIS A 98 -1.90 0.07 -12.87
C HIS A 98 -1.19 1.37 -13.25
N ASP A 99 -0.02 1.64 -12.64
CA ASP A 99 0.77 2.84 -12.93
C ASP A 99 1.27 2.85 -14.39
N LEU A 100 1.68 1.68 -14.91
CA LEU A 100 2.09 1.55 -16.32
C LEU A 100 0.93 1.78 -17.29
N VAL A 101 -0.27 1.26 -17.01
CA VAL A 101 -1.47 1.50 -17.84
C VAL A 101 -1.80 2.99 -17.85
N LYS A 102 -1.83 3.63 -16.68
CA LYS A 102 -2.08 5.07 -16.58
C LYS A 102 -1.07 5.88 -17.40
N ARG A 103 0.22 5.52 -17.32
CA ARG A 103 1.27 6.19 -18.09
C ARG A 103 1.13 5.97 -19.59
N LEU A 104 0.67 4.79 -20.01
CA LEU A 104 0.40 4.49 -21.42
C LEU A 104 -0.77 5.33 -21.93
N ASP A 105 -1.83 5.45 -21.16
CA ASP A 105 -2.99 6.29 -21.49
C ASP A 105 -2.57 7.77 -21.62
N GLU A 106 -1.80 8.31 -20.66
CA GLU A 106 -1.24 9.67 -20.71
C GLU A 106 -0.41 9.89 -21.98
N LEU A 107 0.50 8.96 -22.31
CA LEU A 107 1.33 9.04 -23.51
C LEU A 107 0.50 8.91 -24.79
N SER A 108 -0.55 8.10 -24.79
CA SER A 108 -1.45 7.95 -25.94
C SER A 108 -2.21 9.24 -26.20
N GLU A 109 -2.75 9.87 -25.15
CA GLU A 109 -3.42 11.17 -25.25
C GLU A 109 -2.47 12.26 -25.76
N GLU A 110 -1.25 12.32 -25.23
CA GLU A 110 -0.25 13.30 -25.66
C GLU A 110 0.14 13.08 -27.13
N ASN A 111 0.34 11.83 -27.54
CA ASN A 111 0.66 11.50 -28.93
C ASN A 111 -0.47 11.88 -29.89
N GLN A 112 -1.73 11.65 -29.50
CA GLN A 112 -2.90 12.06 -30.28
C GLN A 112 -2.98 13.59 -30.40
N ARG A 113 -2.75 14.33 -29.31
CA ARG A 113 -2.73 15.80 -29.32
C ARG A 113 -1.63 16.35 -30.22
N LEU A 114 -0.41 15.82 -30.10
CA LEU A 114 0.72 16.23 -30.94
C LEU A 114 0.47 15.91 -32.42
N SER A 115 -0.05 14.72 -32.72
CA SER A 115 -0.41 14.33 -34.09
C SER A 115 -1.49 15.24 -34.69
N ALA A 116 -2.48 15.66 -33.90
CA ALA A 116 -3.50 16.60 -34.35
C ALA A 116 -2.90 17.99 -34.62
N ALA A 117 -2.04 18.49 -33.73
CA ALA A 117 -1.36 19.77 -33.89
C ALA A 117 -0.42 19.79 -35.11
N GLU A 118 0.30 18.69 -35.36
CA GLU A 118 1.16 18.54 -36.54
C GLU A 118 0.33 18.60 -37.83
N ARG A 119 -0.79 17.87 -37.89
CA ARG A 119 -1.69 17.91 -39.05
C ARG A 119 -2.24 19.31 -39.29
N GLN A 120 -2.68 19.99 -38.23
CA GLN A 120 -3.16 21.37 -38.35
C GLN A 120 -2.07 22.29 -38.91
N THR A 121 -0.87 22.24 -38.34
CA THR A 121 0.27 23.05 -38.78
C THR A 121 0.65 22.75 -40.23
N ALA A 122 0.57 21.48 -40.65
CA ALA A 122 0.81 21.07 -42.02
C ALA A 122 -0.23 21.67 -42.98
N THR A 123 -1.52 21.63 -42.62
CA THR A 123 -2.59 22.24 -43.42
C THR A 123 -2.45 23.76 -43.53
N GLU A 124 -2.11 24.45 -42.43
CA GLU A 124 -1.87 25.88 -42.43
C GLU A 124 -0.67 26.25 -43.32
N ASN A 125 0.41 25.47 -43.26
CA ASN A 125 1.56 25.65 -44.14
C ASN A 125 1.21 25.48 -45.62
N GLU A 126 0.39 24.47 -45.94
CA GLU A 126 -0.05 24.25 -47.32
C GLU A 126 -0.89 25.42 -47.84
N GLN A 127 -1.83 25.92 -47.03
CA GLN A 127 -2.64 27.10 -47.37
C GLN A 127 -1.78 28.35 -47.56
N LEU A 128 -0.80 28.59 -46.68
CA LEU A 128 0.11 29.73 -46.82
C LEU A 128 0.96 29.63 -48.09
N ARG A 129 1.44 28.42 -48.43
CA ARG A 129 2.19 28.19 -49.68
C ARG A 129 1.33 28.48 -50.91
N GLN A 130 0.10 27.99 -50.94
CA GLN A 130 -0.85 28.28 -52.02
C GLN A 130 -1.08 29.79 -52.14
N ARG A 131 -1.27 30.49 -51.02
CA ARG A 131 -1.48 31.94 -51.03
C ARG A 131 -0.27 32.73 -51.52
N ILE A 132 0.95 32.28 -51.19
CA ILE A 132 2.19 32.87 -51.73
C ILE A 132 2.20 32.73 -53.25
N THR A 133 1.92 31.54 -53.78
CA THR A 133 1.89 31.31 -55.23
C THR A 133 0.85 32.18 -55.93
N GLU A 134 -0.37 32.28 -55.38
CA GLU A 134 -1.41 33.17 -55.93
C GLU A 134 -0.96 34.63 -56.00
N LEU A 135 -0.36 35.15 -54.93
CA LEU A 135 0.12 36.53 -54.86
C LEU A 135 1.30 36.78 -55.81
N GLU A 136 2.17 35.79 -55.99
CA GLU A 136 3.28 35.84 -56.97
C GLU A 136 2.75 35.89 -58.41
N ASP A 137 1.71 35.12 -58.71
CA ASP A 137 1.04 35.12 -60.01
C ASP A 137 0.31 36.45 -60.26
N GLU A 138 -0.42 36.97 -59.27
CA GLU A 138 -1.06 38.29 -59.33
C GLU A 138 -0.04 39.42 -59.56
N LEU A 139 1.08 39.41 -58.82
CA LEU A 139 2.16 40.38 -58.97
C LEU A 139 2.79 40.31 -60.38
N THR A 140 2.99 39.10 -60.89
CA THR A 140 3.52 38.87 -62.24
C THR A 140 2.53 39.37 -63.29
N GLY A 141 1.25 39.07 -63.13
CA GLY A 141 0.16 39.60 -63.95
C GLY A 141 0.13 41.14 -63.98
N ALA A 142 0.16 41.78 -62.81
CA ALA A 142 0.17 43.24 -62.68
C ALA A 142 1.40 43.87 -63.36
N ARG A 143 2.60 43.30 -63.14
CA ARG A 143 3.84 43.77 -63.78
C ARG A 143 3.79 43.64 -65.30
N THR A 144 3.25 42.53 -65.83
CA THR A 144 3.14 42.36 -67.29
C THR A 144 2.12 43.31 -67.91
N SER A 145 1.00 43.57 -67.23
CA SER A 145 -0.02 44.56 -67.64
C SER A 145 0.58 45.98 -67.67
N LEU A 146 1.28 46.38 -66.60
CA LEU A 146 1.94 47.68 -66.52
C LEU A 146 2.96 47.88 -67.65
N ARG A 147 3.81 46.87 -67.93
CA ARG A 147 4.76 46.93 -69.05
C ARG A 147 4.07 47.08 -70.40
N ARG A 148 2.92 46.42 -70.61
CA ARG A 148 2.13 46.58 -71.84
C ARG A 148 1.57 47.99 -71.96
N MET A 149 0.97 48.52 -70.89
CA MET A 149 0.40 49.87 -70.84
C MET A 149 1.45 50.96 -71.13
N ILE A 150 2.63 50.87 -70.52
CA ILE A 150 3.74 51.79 -70.77
C ILE A 150 4.17 51.73 -72.24
N ARG A 151 4.27 50.52 -72.82
CA ARG A 151 4.67 50.34 -74.22
C ARG A 151 3.63 50.87 -75.21
N THR A 152 2.34 50.79 -74.88
CA THR A 152 1.26 51.35 -75.71
C THR A 152 1.20 52.88 -75.62
N GLN A 153 1.44 53.46 -74.45
CA GLN A 153 1.44 54.91 -74.27
C GLN A 153 2.67 55.59 -74.90
N GLY A 154 3.86 54.96 -74.85
CA GLY A 154 5.07 55.49 -75.50
C GLY A 154 5.12 55.34 -77.03
N ARG A 155 4.04 54.85 -77.66
CA ARG A 155 3.90 54.72 -79.12
C ARG A 155 2.88 55.71 -79.71
N ALA A 156 2.18 56.49 -78.87
CA ALA A 156 1.38 57.64 -79.26
C ALA A 156 2.26 58.90 -79.26
#